data_AF-A0A3B0V4E8-F1
#
_entry.id   AF-A0A3B0V4E8-F1
#
_cell.length_a   1.000
_cell.length_b   1.000
_cell.length_c   1.000
_cell.angle_alpha   90.00
_cell.angle_beta   90.00
_cell.angle_gamma   90.00
#
_symmetry.space_group_name_H-M   'P 1'
#
loop_
_entity.id
_entity.type
_entity.pdbx_description
1 polymer ?
#
loop_
_entity_poly.entity_id
_entity_poly.type
_entity_poly.pdbx_seq_one_letter_code
_entity_poly.pdbx_strand_id
1 'polypeptide(L)'
;MQAQSAFTPLRIALMILIVIVNIMAVVAFSFPDATWSRLLGIFATVFILLFVFVQILEFVWLLSFKKKQTDPATIKSYQNAINIYLFLFPVGFIMVFMVLI
;
A
#
# COMPACT_ATOMS: atom_id res chain seq x y z
N MET A 1 -17.06 -0.97 -23.13
CA MET A 1 -15.86 -0.61 -22.34
C MET A 1 -15.40 -1.87 -21.63
N GLN A 2 -14.18 -2.35 -21.85
CA GLN A 2 -13.69 -3.58 -21.19
C GLN A 2 -13.80 -3.44 -19.68
N ALA A 3 -14.35 -4.46 -19.03
CA ALA A 3 -14.41 -4.57 -17.57
C ALA A 3 -12.98 -4.69 -17.02
N GLN A 4 -12.30 -3.56 -16.86
CA GLN A 4 -11.02 -3.51 -16.17
C GLN A 4 -11.29 -3.72 -14.68
N SER A 5 -10.86 -4.88 -14.18
CA SER A 5 -10.76 -5.17 -12.76
C SER A 5 -9.96 -4.06 -12.07
N ALA A 6 -10.45 -3.62 -10.91
CA ALA A 6 -9.73 -2.69 -10.02
C ALA A 6 -8.33 -3.21 -9.65
N PHE A 7 -8.17 -4.53 -9.62
CA PHE A 7 -6.91 -5.23 -9.36
C PHE A 7 -6.24 -5.63 -10.68
N THR A 8 -5.34 -4.79 -11.17
CA THR A 8 -4.47 -5.18 -12.28
C THR A 8 -3.28 -5.99 -11.75
N PRO A 9 -2.68 -6.88 -12.55
CA PRO A 9 -1.52 -7.68 -12.12
C PRO A 9 -0.38 -6.82 -11.58
N LEU A 10 -0.14 -5.65 -12.19
CA LEU A 10 0.85 -4.68 -11.75
C LEU A 10 0.55 -4.15 -10.34
N ARG A 11 -0.71 -3.84 -10.03
CA ARG A 11 -1.11 -3.34 -8.71
C ARG A 11 -0.96 -4.38 -7.62
N ILE A 12 -1.34 -5.61 -7.93
CA ILE A 12 -1.16 -6.73 -7.01
C ILE A 12 0.33 -6.92 -6.72
N ALA A 13 1.17 -6.91 -7.75
CA ALA A 13 2.62 -7.02 -7.59
C ALA A 13 3.20 -5.89 -6.74
N LEU A 14 2.78 -4.64 -6.98
CA LEU A 14 3.20 -3.48 -6.19
C LEU A 14 2.75 -3.60 -4.73
N MET A 15 1.48 -3.95 -4.47
CA MET A 15 0.98 -4.16 -3.11
C MET A 15 1.79 -5.23 -2.37
N ILE A 16 2.05 -6.38 -3.01
CA ILE A 16 2.81 -7.49 -2.40
C ILE A 16 4.24 -7.04 -2.09
N LEU A 17 4.94 -6.46 -3.07
CA LEU A 17 6.31 -5.96 -2.90
C LEU A 17 6.39 -5.01 -1.70
N ILE A 18 5.44 -4.09 -1.63
CA ILE A 18 5.42 -3.07 -0.59
C ILE A 18 5.15 -3.70 0.78
N VAL A 19 4.19 -4.62 0.91
CA VAL A 19 3.94 -5.35 2.17
C VAL A 19 5.19 -6.09 2.64
N ILE A 20 5.92 -6.74 1.73
CA ILE A 20 7.17 -7.45 2.06
C ILE A 20 8.22 -6.46 2.59
N VAL A 21 8.42 -5.32 1.92
CA VAL A 21 9.40 -4.32 2.39
C VAL A 21 9.01 -3.73 3.75
N ASN A 22 7.72 -3.54 3.97
CA ASN A 22 7.18 -3.08 5.25
C ASN A 22 7.43 -4.11 6.37
N ILE A 23 7.28 -5.41 6.11
CA ILE A 23 7.63 -6.45 7.09
C ILE A 23 9.13 -6.43 7.38
N MET A 24 9.98 -6.27 6.36
CA MET A 24 11.43 -6.15 6.54
C MET A 24 11.81 -4.93 7.39
N ALA A 25 11.07 -3.82 7.27
CA ALA A 25 11.23 -2.64 8.11
C ALA A 25 11.03 -2.94 9.59
N VAL A 26 9.92 -3.61 9.92
CA VAL A 26 9.57 -3.97 11.30
C VAL A 26 10.60 -4.94 11.88
N VAL A 27 11.06 -5.90 11.07
CA VAL A 27 12.12 -6.84 11.47
C VAL A 27 13.42 -6.08 11.74
N ALA A 28 13.85 -5.18 10.86
CA ALA A 28 15.05 -4.39 11.07
C ALA A 28 14.96 -3.57 12.36
N PHE A 29 13.83 -2.95 12.64
CA PHE A 29 13.60 -2.17 13.86
C PHE A 29 13.64 -3.03 15.13
N SER A 30 13.22 -4.29 15.05
CA SER A 30 13.22 -5.23 16.19
C SER A 30 14.63 -5.74 16.54
N PHE A 31 15.61 -5.58 15.65
CA PHE A 31 16.99 -6.03 15.84
C PHE A 31 18.00 -4.87 15.65
N PRO A 32 18.00 -3.86 16.53
CA PRO A 32 18.83 -2.65 16.36
C PRO A 32 20.34 -2.92 16.43
N ASP A 33 20.77 -3.98 17.11
CA ASP A 33 22.19 -4.34 17.27
C ASP A 33 22.80 -5.00 16.03
N ALA A 34 21.97 -5.34 15.03
CA ALA A 34 22.43 -5.98 13.82
C ALA A 34 22.99 -4.95 12.82
N THR A 35 24.18 -5.20 12.27
CA THR A 35 24.81 -4.31 11.28
C THR A 35 23.99 -4.10 10.01
N TRP A 36 23.15 -5.07 9.63
CA TRP A 36 22.22 -4.97 8.49
C TRP A 36 20.96 -4.15 8.80
N SER A 37 20.60 -4.00 10.08
CA SER A 37 19.38 -3.29 10.50
C SER A 37 19.41 -1.82 10.09
N ARG A 38 20.56 -1.16 10.22
CA ARG A 38 20.69 0.26 9.87
C ARG A 38 20.44 0.55 8.39
N LEU A 39 20.96 -0.30 7.50
CA LEU A 39 20.72 -0.22 6.06
C LEU A 39 19.25 -0.50 5.75
N LEU A 40 18.70 -1.58 6.30
CA LEU A 40 17.30 -1.97 6.10
C LEU A 40 16.32 -0.92 6.64
N GLY A 41 16.64 -0.24 7.74
CA GLY A 41 15.84 0.85 8.30
C GLY A 41 15.75 2.08 7.40
N ILE A 42 16.85 2.50 6.77
CA ILE A 42 16.85 3.62 5.82
C ILE A 42 16.02 3.26 4.57
N PHE A 43 16.25 2.07 4.01
CA PHE A 43 15.48 1.60 2.85
C PHE A 43 13.99 1.49 3.20
N ALA A 44 13.67 0.91 4.35
CA ALA A 44 12.32 0.81 4.87
C ALA A 44 11.59 2.16 4.88
N THR A 45 12.19 3.20 5.47
CA THR A 45 11.55 4.53 5.55
C THR A 45 11.19 5.07 4.16
N VAL A 46 12.10 4.95 3.19
CA VAL A 46 11.86 5.39 1.80
C VAL A 46 10.71 4.59 1.17
N PHE A 47 10.70 3.26 1.36
CA PHE A 47 9.65 2.40 0.82
C PHE A 47 8.29 2.59 1.51
N ILE A 48 8.26 2.94 2.80
CA ILE A 48 7.02 3.28 3.51
C ILE A 48 6.46 4.62 2.98
N LEU A 49 7.31 5.62 2.72
CA LEU A 49 6.84 6.87 2.09
C LEU A 49 6.31 6.63 0.67
N LEU A 50 7.00 5.79 -0.11
CA LEU A 50 6.53 5.33 -1.42
C LEU A 50 5.20 4.57 -1.32
N PHE A 51 5.00 3.75 -0.28
CA PHE A 51 3.74 3.06 -0.04
C PHE A 51 2.59 4.04 0.11
N VAL A 52 2.73 5.02 1.01
CA VAL A 52 1.70 6.04 1.26
C VAL A 52 1.38 6.81 -0.03
N PHE A 53 2.41 7.16 -0.81
CA PHE A 53 2.24 7.84 -2.09
C PHE A 53 1.46 6.99 -3.12
N VAL A 54 1.85 5.74 -3.32
CA VAL A 54 1.18 4.81 -4.25
C VAL A 54 -0.25 4.54 -3.80
N GLN A 55 -0.48 4.38 -2.50
CA GLN A 55 -1.80 4.26 -1.89
C GLN A 55 -2.73 5.41 -2.25
N ILE A 56 -2.24 6.66 -2.15
CA ILE A 56 -3.03 7.85 -2.49
C ILE A 56 -3.35 7.87 -3.98
N LEU A 57 -2.38 7.58 -4.85
CA LEU A 57 -2.60 7.52 -6.31
C LEU A 57 -3.64 6.45 -6.68
N GLU A 58 -3.51 5.25 -6.12
CA GLU A 58 -4.45 4.14 -6.29
C GLU A 58 -5.86 4.55 -5.83
N PHE A 59 -5.96 5.17 -4.65
CA PHE A 59 -7.22 5.59 -4.07
C PHE A 59 -7.94 6.63 -4.94
N VAL A 60 -7.22 7.67 -5.39
CA VAL A 60 -7.76 8.71 -6.29
C VAL A 60 -8.19 8.08 -7.62
N TRP A 61 -7.40 7.15 -8.16
CA TRP A 61 -7.73 6.44 -9.39
C TRP A 61 -9.00 5.60 -9.24
N LEU A 62 -9.13 4.84 -8.14
CA LEU A 62 -10.31 4.01 -7.85
C LEU A 62 -11.57 4.87 -7.71
N LEU A 63 -11.49 6.00 -7.03
CA LEU A 63 -12.61 6.95 -6.92
C LEU A 63 -13.00 7.53 -8.28
N SER A 64 -12.02 7.88 -9.11
CA SER A 64 -12.26 8.41 -10.46
C SER A 64 -12.91 7.38 -11.38
N PHE A 65 -12.44 6.12 -11.36
CA PHE A 65 -13.01 5.04 -12.18
C PHE A 65 -14.37 4.57 -11.69
N LYS A 66 -14.59 4.47 -10.36
CA LYS A 66 -15.89 4.11 -9.80
C LYS A 66 -16.99 5.07 -10.28
N LYS A 67 -16.71 6.38 -10.35
CA LYS A 67 -17.67 7.39 -10.85
C LYS A 67 -18.08 7.18 -12.31
N LYS A 68 -17.26 6.50 -13.11
CA LYS A 68 -17.51 6.25 -14.53
C LYS A 68 -18.20 4.92 -14.80
N GLN A 69 -18.39 4.07 -13.78
CA GLN A 69 -19.03 2.77 -13.96
C GLN A 69 -20.50 2.76 -13.61
N THR A 70 -21.26 2.06 -14.44
CA THR A 70 -22.71 1.89 -14.33
C THR A 70 -23.11 0.46 -13.93
N ASP A 71 -22.20 -0.51 -14.06
CA ASP A 71 -22.46 -1.91 -13.69
C ASP A 71 -22.36 -2.14 -12.16
N PRO A 72 -23.44 -2.61 -11.50
CA PRO A 72 -23.48 -2.86 -10.05
C PRO A 72 -22.41 -3.84 -9.56
N ALA A 73 -22.09 -4.88 -10.34
CA ALA A 73 -21.11 -5.90 -9.95
C ALA A 73 -19.70 -5.31 -9.90
N THR A 74 -19.35 -4.51 -10.92
CA THR A 74 -18.10 -3.78 -11.00
C THR A 74 -17.98 -2.75 -9.86
N ILE A 75 -19.04 -1.98 -9.57
CA ILE A 75 -19.05 -0.99 -8.47
C ILE A 75 -18.72 -1.65 -7.12
N LYS A 76 -19.28 -2.83 -6.84
CA LYS A 76 -19.00 -3.57 -5.59
C LYS A 76 -17.53 -3.98 -5.46
N SER A 77 -16.91 -4.43 -6.55
CA SER A 77 -15.48 -4.77 -6.57
C SER A 77 -14.59 -3.53 -6.29
N TYR A 78 -14.91 -2.40 -6.91
CA TYR A 78 -14.20 -1.13 -6.65
C TYR A 78 -14.41 -0.63 -5.21
N GLN A 79 -15.61 -0.78 -4.64
CA GLN A 79 -15.87 -0.44 -3.24
C GLN A 79 -15.05 -1.29 -2.28
N ASN A 80 -14.92 -2.60 -2.54
CA ASN A 80 -14.09 -3.49 -1.74
C ASN A 80 -12.61 -3.10 -1.83
N ALA A 81 -12.11 -2.78 -3.04
CA ALA A 81 -10.75 -2.28 -3.21
C ALA A 81 -10.54 -1.00 -2.40
N ILE A 82 -11.43 -0.02 -2.53
CA ILE A 82 -11.38 1.24 -1.76
C ILE A 82 -11.30 0.95 -0.26
N ASN A 83 -12.12 0.04 0.27
CA ASN A 83 -12.09 -0.31 1.69
C ASN A 83 -10.74 -0.93 2.12
N ILE A 84 -10.15 -1.80 1.28
CA ILE A 84 -8.82 -2.40 1.55
C ILE A 84 -7.75 -1.30 1.58
N TYR A 85 -7.74 -0.40 0.59
CA TYR A 85 -6.78 0.71 0.57
C TYR A 85 -6.97 1.62 1.78
N LEU A 86 -8.21 1.98 2.11
CA LEU A 86 -8.55 2.84 3.25
C LEU A 86 -8.16 2.19 4.59
N PHE A 87 -8.19 0.86 4.70
CA PHE A 87 -7.69 0.12 5.86
C PHE A 87 -6.16 0.08 5.92
N LEU A 88 -5.51 -0.15 4.79
CA LEU A 88 -4.05 -0.24 4.69
C LEU A 88 -3.36 1.13 4.90
N PHE A 89 -4.05 2.24 4.62
CA PHE A 89 -3.54 3.60 4.79
C PHE A 89 -3.14 3.95 6.24
N PRO A 90 -4.00 3.81 7.27
CA PRO A 90 -3.63 4.06 8.66
C PRO A 90 -2.56 3.07 9.16
N VAL A 91 -2.55 1.83 8.67
CA VAL A 91 -1.49 0.86 9.00
C VAL A 91 -0.12 1.37 8.54
N GLY A 92 -0.03 1.89 7.31
CA GLY A 92 1.19 2.54 6.82
C GLY A 92 1.62 3.72 7.69
N PHE A 93 0.67 4.54 8.13
CA PHE A 93 0.94 5.68 9.02
C PHE A 93 1.45 5.25 10.41
N ILE A 94 0.84 4.22 11.00
CA ILE A 94 1.29 3.65 12.28
C ILE A 94 2.72 3.15 12.14
N MET A 95 3.05 2.48 11.03
CA MET A 95 4.40 1.99 10.77
C MET A 95 5.42 3.12 10.64
N VAL A 96 5.11 4.20 9.92
CA VAL A 96 5.98 5.40 9.88
C VAL A 96 6.19 5.95 11.28
N PHE A 97 5.12 6.08 12.06
CA PHE A 97 5.17 6.65 13.39
C PHE A 97 6.00 5.80 14.35
N MET A 98 5.90 4.47 14.27
CA MET A 98 6.75 3.54 15.04
C MET A 98 8.22 3.60 14.63
N VAL A 99 8.54 3.90 13.37
CA VAL A 99 9.92 4.04 12.90
C VAL A 99 10.54 5.39 13.27
N LEU A 100 9.73 6.44 13.39
CA LEU A 100 10.20 7.80 13.72
C LEU A 100 10.38 8.05 15.23
N ILE A 101 9.80 7.22 16.10
CA ILE A 101 9.93 7.27 17.57
C ILE A 101 11.03 6.34 18.04
#